data_AF-A0A255Z9F6-F1
#
_entry.id   AF-A0A255Z9F6-F1
#
_cell.length_a   1.000
_cell.length_b   1.000
_cell.length_c   1.000
_cell.angle_alpha   90.00
_cell.angle_beta   90.00
_cell.angle_gamma   90.00
#
_symmetry.space_group_name_H-M   'P 1'
#
loop_
_entity.id
_entity.type
_entity.pdbx_description
1 polymer ?
#
loop_
_entity_poly.entity_id
_entity_poly.type
_entity_poly.pdbx_seq_one_letter_code
_entity_poly.pdbx_strand_id
1 'polypeptide(L)'
;MIAVLVVTSCQNEPLDSDLLNIQPVQPTGPALFKVDFGGETFVATAAEATVQGTLVTIAGARGTNGETIVLTIAGGVTTGTYNTAVQMYVPSETASAFYSNTNISDGTTNGIVTITNINTQAQTISGTFSFTGHYADVEQNLPAVPFTNGIFQNIPYTGTMPGTGPGPGPGPGPQTEYFRAKVGQQMVDFPDVISLSEFGILSLSGNAIDPMRSLQLVLNANITPGTYSLGFGVPTASINIGTTLYTANTGSLTVISNANGWIKGTFSFNGVNQLNPSNTISITEGSFNVPLE
;
A
#
# COMPACT_ATOMS: atom_id res chain seq x y z
N MET A 1 -23.63 -52.49 -37.10
CA MET A 1 -22.97 -52.66 -35.79
C MET A 1 -22.57 -51.27 -35.33
N ILE A 2 -23.36 -50.66 -34.43
CA ILE A 2 -23.20 -49.27 -33.98
C ILE A 2 -22.58 -49.32 -32.59
N ALA A 3 -21.41 -48.71 -32.43
CA ALA A 3 -20.77 -48.53 -31.14
C ALA A 3 -21.19 -47.15 -30.58
N VAL A 4 -21.89 -47.16 -29.44
CA VAL A 4 -22.23 -45.95 -28.69
C VAL A 4 -21.23 -45.84 -27.54
N LEU A 5 -20.41 -44.79 -27.55
CA LEU A 5 -19.51 -44.44 -26.46
C LEU A 5 -20.23 -43.45 -25.54
N VAL A 6 -20.47 -43.84 -24.30
CA VAL A 6 -20.98 -42.95 -23.25
C VAL A 6 -19.81 -42.63 -22.32
N VAL A 7 -19.34 -41.38 -22.33
CA VAL A 7 -18.35 -40.88 -21.37
C VAL A 7 -19.09 -40.07 -20.30
N THR A 8 -19.16 -40.60 -19.09
CA THR A 8 -19.64 -39.88 -17.90
C THR A 8 -18.42 -39.35 -17.14
N SER A 9 -18.10 -38.06 -17.30
CA SER A 9 -17.09 -37.40 -16.47
C SER A 9 -17.76 -36.59 -15.37
N CYS A 10 -18.01 -37.23 -14.23
CA CYS A 10 -18.25 -36.54 -12.97
C CYS A 10 -17.14 -36.96 -12.00
N GLN A 11 -15.97 -36.33 -12.09
CA GLN A 11 -15.08 -36.32 -10.94
C GLN A 11 -15.42 -35.08 -10.12
N ASN A 12 -16.18 -35.30 -9.05
CA ASN A 12 -16.21 -34.38 -7.91
C ASN A 12 -14.81 -34.48 -7.28
N GLU A 13 -13.91 -33.59 -7.68
CA GLU A 13 -12.63 -33.44 -7.01
C GLU A 13 -12.92 -32.90 -5.60
N PRO A 14 -12.56 -33.62 -4.53
CA PRO A 14 -12.73 -33.10 -3.18
C PRO A 14 -11.89 -31.83 -3.07
N LEU A 15 -12.55 -30.72 -2.75
CA LEU A 15 -11.87 -29.46 -2.46
C LEU A 15 -10.79 -29.74 -1.42
N ASP A 16 -9.54 -29.41 -1.78
CA ASP A 16 -8.40 -29.53 -0.88
C ASP A 16 -8.71 -28.78 0.41
N SER A 17 -8.77 -29.52 1.52
CA SER A 17 -9.15 -29.00 2.82
C SER A 17 -8.14 -27.98 3.35
N ASP A 18 -6.92 -27.96 2.79
CA ASP A 18 -5.87 -27.01 3.12
C ASP A 18 -6.12 -25.62 2.50
N LEU A 19 -6.98 -25.50 1.48
CA LEU A 19 -7.40 -24.20 0.91
C LEU A 19 -8.55 -23.54 1.68
N LEU A 20 -9.20 -24.26 2.60
CA LEU A 20 -10.31 -23.76 3.40
C LEU A 20 -9.89 -23.24 4.77
N ASN A 21 -8.60 -23.31 5.13
CA ASN A 21 -8.10 -22.93 6.44
C ASN A 21 -7.11 -21.75 6.43
N ILE A 22 -7.31 -20.78 5.54
CA ILE A 22 -6.72 -19.45 5.70
C ILE A 22 -7.63 -18.64 6.62
N GLN A 23 -7.72 -19.04 7.90
CA GLN A 23 -8.24 -18.11 8.90
C GLN A 23 -7.23 -16.96 8.98
N PRO A 24 -7.65 -15.68 8.78
CA PRO A 24 -6.77 -14.56 9.04
C PRO A 24 -6.26 -14.73 10.47
N VAL A 25 -4.92 -14.69 10.63
CA VAL A 25 -4.29 -14.80 11.94
C VAL A 25 -4.85 -13.66 12.77
N GLN A 26 -5.78 -13.98 13.67
CA GLN A 26 -6.37 -12.99 14.56
C GLN A 26 -5.22 -12.45 15.44
N PRO A 27 -5.05 -11.11 15.51
CA PRO A 27 -3.99 -10.53 16.31
C PRO A 27 -4.06 -11.00 17.75
N THR A 28 -2.90 -11.30 18.33
CA THR A 28 -2.76 -11.71 19.73
C THR A 28 -2.94 -10.51 20.65
N GLY A 29 -4.19 -10.17 20.94
CA GLY A 29 -4.60 -9.17 21.93
C GLY A 29 -5.66 -8.19 21.39
N PRO A 30 -6.51 -7.60 22.26
CA PRO A 30 -7.52 -6.66 21.83
C PRO A 30 -6.90 -5.38 21.26
N ALA A 31 -7.56 -4.78 20.27
CA ALA A 31 -7.22 -3.44 19.79
C ALA A 31 -7.40 -2.42 20.92
N LEU A 32 -6.44 -1.52 21.09
CA LEU A 32 -6.48 -0.46 22.10
C LEU A 32 -6.10 0.86 21.46
N PHE A 33 -6.97 1.86 21.59
CA PHE A 33 -6.66 3.25 21.26
C PHE A 33 -7.01 4.13 22.47
N LYS A 34 -6.03 4.85 23.00
CA LYS A 34 -6.24 5.75 24.14
C LYS A 34 -5.33 6.98 24.11
N VAL A 35 -5.74 8.04 24.80
CA VAL A 35 -4.95 9.26 25.01
C VAL A 35 -5.50 10.03 26.21
N ASP A 36 -4.65 10.83 26.87
CA ASP A 36 -5.06 11.69 27.97
C ASP A 36 -5.24 13.13 27.47
N PHE A 37 -6.35 13.78 27.84
CA PHE A 37 -6.55 15.22 27.64
C PHE A 37 -7.59 15.76 28.62
N GLY A 38 -7.51 17.06 28.95
CA GLY A 38 -8.50 17.70 29.83
C GLY A 38 -8.58 17.12 31.25
N GLY A 39 -7.56 16.38 31.69
CA GLY A 39 -7.56 15.67 32.99
C GLY A 39 -8.23 14.30 32.97
N GLU A 40 -8.68 13.82 31.81
CA GLU A 40 -9.32 12.51 31.64
C GLU A 40 -8.58 11.66 30.62
N THR A 41 -8.83 10.34 30.65
CA THR A 41 -8.36 9.40 29.62
C THR A 41 -9.48 9.11 28.64
N PHE A 42 -9.26 9.43 27.38
CA PHE A 42 -10.03 8.91 26.25
C PHE A 42 -9.61 7.48 25.98
N VAL A 43 -10.56 6.55 26.08
CA VAL A 43 -10.39 5.16 25.64
C VAL A 43 -11.43 4.91 24.56
N ALA A 44 -10.97 4.58 23.35
CA ALA A 44 -11.86 4.29 22.24
C ALA A 44 -12.63 2.98 22.50
N THR A 45 -13.91 2.98 22.16
CA THR A 45 -14.74 1.77 22.12
C THR A 45 -14.59 1.03 20.79
N ALA A 46 -14.15 1.73 19.75
CA ALA A 46 -13.81 1.16 18.45
C ALA A 46 -12.59 1.89 17.87
N ALA A 47 -11.71 1.15 17.20
CA ALA A 47 -10.58 1.73 16.52
C ALA A 47 -10.24 0.94 15.26
N GLU A 48 -9.92 1.66 14.20
CA GLU A 48 -9.62 1.10 12.89
C GLU A 48 -8.57 1.94 12.16
N ALA A 49 -7.97 1.36 11.15
CA ALA A 49 -7.07 2.07 10.26
C ALA A 49 -7.33 1.72 8.80
N THR A 50 -6.97 2.64 7.91
CA THR A 50 -7.10 2.48 6.47
C THR A 50 -5.79 2.87 5.82
N VAL A 51 -5.33 2.04 4.90
CA VAL A 51 -4.12 2.25 4.10
C VAL A 51 -4.52 2.52 2.66
N GLN A 52 -4.10 3.67 2.11
CA GLN A 52 -4.31 4.03 0.72
C GLN A 52 -3.01 4.58 0.13
N GLY A 53 -2.32 3.77 -0.68
CA GLY A 53 -0.98 4.10 -1.15
C GLY A 53 -0.01 4.24 0.03
N THR A 54 0.68 5.38 0.15
CA THR A 54 1.59 5.67 1.28
C THR A 54 0.89 6.35 2.46
N LEU A 55 -0.41 6.65 2.35
CA LEU A 55 -1.18 7.33 3.37
C LEU A 55 -1.81 6.31 4.33
N VAL A 56 -1.62 6.51 5.62
CA VAL A 56 -2.28 5.72 6.67
C VAL A 56 -3.13 6.64 7.52
N THR A 57 -4.41 6.31 7.65
CA THR A 57 -5.34 6.97 8.56
C THR A 57 -5.69 6.00 9.69
N ILE A 58 -5.56 6.44 10.94
CA ILE A 58 -5.91 5.67 12.15
C ILE A 58 -6.98 6.48 12.91
N ALA A 59 -8.10 5.85 13.24
CA ALA A 59 -9.18 6.49 13.98
C ALA A 59 -9.52 5.69 15.25
N GLY A 60 -9.77 6.41 16.34
CA GLY A 60 -10.34 5.87 17.57
C GLY A 60 -11.61 6.63 17.93
N ALA A 61 -12.73 5.93 18.02
CA ALA A 61 -14.04 6.49 18.37
C ALA A 61 -14.47 6.03 19.77
N ARG A 62 -15.05 6.93 20.57
CA ARG A 62 -15.54 6.66 21.93
C ARG A 62 -17.04 6.89 22.02
N GLY A 63 -17.72 5.90 22.61
CA GLY A 63 -19.15 6.01 22.93
C GLY A 63 -20.04 6.05 21.69
N THR A 64 -21.26 6.56 21.86
CA THR A 64 -22.28 6.63 20.79
C THR A 64 -22.49 8.06 20.27
N ASN A 65 -21.79 9.05 20.82
CA ASN A 65 -21.92 10.46 20.42
C ASN A 65 -20.92 10.85 19.32
N GLY A 66 -20.13 9.88 18.82
CA GLY A 66 -19.11 10.01 17.77
C GLY A 66 -17.90 10.87 18.12
N GLU A 67 -17.54 10.93 19.40
CA GLU A 67 -16.25 11.47 19.81
C GLU A 67 -15.12 10.69 19.14
N THR A 68 -14.30 11.35 18.32
CA THR A 68 -13.34 10.65 17.47
C THR A 68 -12.00 11.35 17.47
N ILE A 69 -10.92 10.57 17.55
CA ILE A 69 -9.55 11.03 17.28
C ILE A 69 -9.09 10.42 15.98
N VAL A 70 -8.56 11.24 15.08
CA VAL A 70 -8.07 10.81 13.76
C VAL A 70 -6.60 11.22 13.62
N LEU A 71 -5.77 10.27 13.21
CA LEU A 71 -4.37 10.45 12.86
C LEU A 71 -4.23 10.17 11.37
N THR A 72 -3.69 11.11 10.59
CA THR A 72 -3.41 10.94 9.16
C THR A 72 -1.93 11.11 8.91
N ILE A 73 -1.29 10.05 8.41
CA ILE A 73 0.16 9.88 8.39
C ILE A 73 0.62 9.63 6.96
N ALA A 74 1.15 10.66 6.30
CA ALA A 74 1.78 10.52 5.01
C ALA A 74 3.09 9.72 5.16
N GLY A 75 3.27 8.69 4.33
CA GLY A 75 4.39 7.75 4.47
C GLY A 75 4.25 6.80 5.66
N GLY A 76 3.06 6.69 6.27
CA GLY A 76 2.78 5.88 7.46
C GLY A 76 2.82 4.36 7.26
N VAL A 77 3.38 3.90 6.14
CA VAL A 77 3.44 2.50 5.73
C VAL A 77 4.74 1.80 6.18
N THR A 78 5.58 2.52 6.91
CA THR A 78 6.80 2.01 7.55
C THR A 78 6.76 2.31 9.05
N THR A 79 7.58 1.61 9.84
CA THR A 79 7.82 2.02 11.23
C THR A 79 8.68 3.28 11.24
N GLY A 80 8.48 4.13 12.24
CA GLY A 80 9.20 5.39 12.33
C GLY A 80 8.42 6.49 13.05
N THR A 81 9.02 7.67 13.07
CA THR A 81 8.47 8.86 13.70
C THR A 81 8.08 9.87 12.64
N TYR A 82 6.85 10.38 12.75
CA TYR A 82 6.19 11.27 11.80
C TYR A 82 5.80 12.56 12.53
N ASN A 83 6.49 13.65 12.21
CA ASN A 83 6.26 14.99 12.76
C ASN A 83 5.34 15.86 11.88
N THR A 84 4.95 15.36 10.71
CA THR A 84 4.05 16.03 9.75
C THR A 84 2.66 15.39 9.71
N ALA A 85 2.37 14.45 10.62
CA ALA A 85 1.06 13.82 10.70
C ALA A 85 -0.01 14.85 11.09
N VAL A 86 -1.17 14.78 10.44
CA VAL A 86 -2.35 15.57 10.82
C VAL A 86 -3.08 14.83 11.93
N GLN A 87 -3.39 15.52 13.02
CA GLN A 87 -4.04 14.93 14.20
C GLN A 87 -5.23 15.79 14.59
N MET A 88 -6.38 15.14 14.76
CA MET A 88 -7.66 15.81 15.01
C MET A 88 -8.43 15.12 16.11
N TYR A 89 -9.14 15.90 16.92
CA TYR A 89 -10.17 15.42 17.84
C TYR A 89 -11.51 16.10 17.53
N VAL A 90 -12.53 15.30 17.25
CA VAL A 90 -13.91 15.71 17.02
C VAL A 90 -14.73 15.40 18.28
N PRO A 91 -15.29 16.41 18.97
CA PRO A 91 -15.99 16.19 20.24
C PRO A 91 -17.36 15.49 20.15
N SER A 92 -18.00 15.47 18.98
CA SER A 92 -19.22 14.71 18.71
C SER A 92 -19.55 14.72 17.21
N GLU A 93 -20.45 13.85 16.74
CA GLU A 93 -20.92 13.83 15.34
C GLU A 93 -21.62 15.14 14.93
N THR A 94 -22.19 15.86 15.90
CA THR A 94 -22.91 17.12 15.66
C THR A 94 -22.05 18.34 16.00
N ALA A 95 -20.79 18.16 16.37
CA ALA A 95 -19.91 19.27 16.69
C ALA A 95 -19.67 20.12 15.44
N SER A 96 -19.85 21.42 15.54
CA SER A 96 -19.60 22.36 14.44
C SER A 96 -18.12 22.63 14.19
N ALA A 97 -17.25 22.21 15.11
CA ALA A 97 -15.80 22.40 15.04
C ALA A 97 -15.06 21.27 15.78
N PHE A 98 -13.74 21.22 15.58
CA PHE A 98 -12.85 20.19 16.09
C PHE A 98 -11.57 20.81 16.65
N TYR A 99 -10.76 20.02 17.36
CA TYR A 99 -9.40 20.39 17.71
C TYR A 99 -8.42 19.79 16.72
N SER A 100 -7.45 20.57 16.24
CA SER A 100 -6.42 20.15 15.29
C SER A 100 -5.02 20.46 15.80
N ASN A 101 -4.03 19.65 15.45
CA ASN A 101 -2.63 19.97 15.71
C ASN A 101 -2.08 21.13 14.88
N THR A 102 -2.91 21.72 14.00
CA THR A 102 -2.62 22.93 13.25
C THR A 102 -3.35 24.12 13.90
N ASN A 103 -2.61 25.16 14.26
CA ASN A 103 -3.18 26.44 14.66
C ASN A 103 -3.61 27.20 13.40
N ILE A 104 -4.92 27.37 13.21
CA ILE A 104 -5.47 28.01 12.01
C ILE A 104 -5.08 29.49 11.91
N SER A 105 -4.85 30.16 13.04
CA SER A 105 -4.54 31.60 13.08
C SER A 105 -3.17 31.93 12.52
N ASP A 106 -2.18 31.04 12.65
CA ASP A 106 -0.79 31.28 12.23
C ASP A 106 -0.19 30.18 11.35
N GLY A 107 -0.93 29.09 11.11
CA GLY A 107 -0.52 27.95 10.30
C GLY A 107 0.50 27.03 10.95
N THR A 108 0.86 27.25 12.22
CA THR A 108 1.84 26.41 12.91
C THR A 108 1.28 25.02 13.21
N THR A 109 2.09 23.99 13.00
CA THR A 109 1.73 22.60 13.24
C THR A 109 2.58 22.01 14.34
N ASN A 110 2.00 21.14 15.17
CA ASN A 110 2.70 20.46 16.24
C ASN A 110 2.38 18.95 16.28
N GLY A 111 2.98 18.25 17.25
CA GLY A 111 2.67 16.86 17.54
C GLY A 111 3.54 15.86 16.79
N ILE A 112 3.40 14.61 17.20
CA ILE A 112 4.24 13.50 16.78
C ILE A 112 3.41 12.22 16.77
N VAL A 113 3.60 11.40 15.75
CA VAL A 113 3.10 10.04 15.70
C VAL A 113 4.29 9.11 15.49
N THR A 114 4.41 8.05 16.28
CA THR A 114 5.45 7.04 16.13
C THR A 114 4.80 5.69 15.88
N ILE A 115 5.02 5.12 14.70
CA ILE A 115 4.61 3.76 14.36
C ILE A 115 5.72 2.82 14.80
N THR A 116 5.43 1.95 15.76
CA THR A 116 6.40 1.02 16.34
C THR A 116 6.34 -0.37 15.73
N ASN A 117 5.16 -0.78 15.23
CA ASN A 117 4.99 -2.08 14.59
C ASN A 117 3.90 -2.05 13.52
N ILE A 118 4.17 -2.70 12.39
CA ILE A 118 3.19 -3.02 11.35
C ILE A 118 3.25 -4.54 11.15
N ASN A 119 2.19 -5.25 11.55
CA ASN A 119 2.06 -6.67 11.30
C ASN A 119 1.22 -6.89 10.05
N THR A 120 1.86 -7.32 8.97
CA THR A 120 1.20 -7.50 7.65
C THR A 120 0.48 -8.82 7.53
N GLN A 121 0.82 -9.80 8.36
CA GLN A 121 0.13 -11.09 8.41
C GLN A 121 -1.19 -10.97 9.18
N ALA A 122 -1.17 -10.29 10.33
CA ALA A 122 -2.37 -10.07 11.16
C ALA A 122 -3.13 -8.77 10.79
N GLN A 123 -2.64 -8.01 9.80
CA GLN A 123 -3.15 -6.70 9.38
C GLN A 123 -3.39 -5.74 10.55
N THR A 124 -2.37 -5.55 11.40
CA THR A 124 -2.45 -4.59 12.51
C THR A 124 -1.31 -3.57 12.54
N ILE A 125 -1.59 -2.40 13.11
CA ILE A 125 -0.64 -1.32 13.32
C ILE A 125 -0.61 -0.86 14.78
N SER A 126 0.57 -0.58 15.30
CA SER A 126 0.80 -0.16 16.69
C SER A 126 1.81 0.99 16.78
N GLY A 127 1.68 1.80 17.83
CA GLY A 127 2.47 2.99 18.03
C GLY A 127 1.97 3.93 19.12
N THR A 128 2.51 5.15 19.11
CA THR A 128 2.20 6.22 20.07
C THR A 128 1.96 7.54 19.36
N PHE A 129 1.26 8.47 20.01
CA PHE A 129 1.09 9.82 19.49
C PHE A 129 0.93 10.86 20.61
N SER A 130 1.18 12.12 20.28
CA SER A 130 0.84 13.26 21.14
C SER A 130 0.77 14.54 20.30
N PHE A 131 -0.12 15.45 20.67
CA PHE A 131 -0.24 16.76 20.04
C PHE A 131 -0.90 17.78 20.97
N THR A 132 -0.83 19.05 20.62
CA THR A 132 -1.61 20.12 21.21
C THR A 132 -2.70 20.51 20.22
N GLY A 133 -3.95 20.26 20.58
CA GLY A 133 -5.11 20.59 19.78
C GLY A 133 -5.49 22.06 19.91
N HIS A 134 -5.61 22.75 18.78
CA HIS A 134 -6.15 24.11 18.65
C HIS A 134 -7.58 24.01 18.12
N TYR A 135 -8.51 24.74 18.73
CA TYR A 135 -9.90 24.71 18.30
C TYR A 135 -10.04 25.39 16.94
N ALA A 136 -10.76 24.73 16.03
CA ALA A 136 -10.84 25.16 14.63
C ALA A 136 -11.67 26.44 14.43
N ASP A 137 -12.61 26.74 15.33
CA ASP A 137 -13.34 28.01 15.33
C ASP A 137 -12.59 29.04 16.18
N VAL A 138 -11.79 29.85 15.49
CA VAL A 138 -10.92 30.87 16.12
C VAL A 138 -11.71 31.98 16.81
N GLU A 139 -12.96 32.23 16.41
CA GLU A 139 -13.80 33.28 16.99
C GLU A 139 -14.21 32.96 18.43
N GLN A 140 -14.28 31.66 18.76
CA GLN A 140 -14.60 31.20 20.12
C GLN A 140 -13.45 31.39 21.10
N ASN A 141 -12.22 31.63 20.60
CA ASN A 141 -11.03 31.88 21.42
C ASN A 141 -10.82 30.85 22.55
N LEU A 142 -11.07 29.57 22.25
CA LEU A 142 -10.87 28.49 23.21
C LEU A 142 -9.39 28.18 23.39
N PRO A 143 -8.96 27.82 24.62
CA PRO A 143 -7.56 27.47 24.88
C PRO A 143 -7.16 26.20 24.13
N ALA A 144 -5.88 26.13 23.79
CA ALA A 144 -5.29 24.91 23.24
C ALA A 144 -5.26 23.80 24.30
N VAL A 145 -5.47 22.55 23.88
CA VAL A 145 -5.60 21.38 24.76
C VAL A 145 -4.48 20.37 24.45
N PRO A 146 -3.65 19.98 25.43
CA PRO A 146 -2.65 18.94 25.22
C PRO A 146 -3.29 17.55 25.23
N PHE A 147 -2.98 16.77 24.20
CA PHE A 147 -3.28 15.34 24.07
C PHE A 147 -1.97 14.56 24.27
N THR A 148 -1.85 13.87 25.40
CA THR A 148 -0.61 13.22 25.84
C THR A 148 -0.81 11.73 26.09
N ASN A 149 0.30 10.97 26.18
CA ASN A 149 0.27 9.53 26.44
C ASN A 149 -0.58 8.73 25.43
N GLY A 150 -0.68 9.22 24.19
CA GLY A 150 -1.45 8.57 23.14
C GLY A 150 -0.83 7.23 22.76
N ILE A 151 -1.63 6.18 22.76
CA ILE A 151 -1.24 4.81 22.39
C ILE A 151 -2.29 4.25 21.45
N PHE A 152 -1.84 3.65 20.36
CA PHE A 152 -2.63 2.76 19.52
C PHE A 152 -1.91 1.41 19.44
N GLN A 153 -2.60 0.32 19.75
CA GLN A 153 -2.01 -1.01 19.83
C GLN A 153 -2.93 -2.01 19.14
N ASN A 154 -2.34 -2.80 18.24
CA ASN A 154 -3.02 -3.84 17.48
C ASN A 154 -4.27 -3.31 16.75
N ILE A 155 -4.21 -2.07 16.24
CA ILE A 155 -5.34 -1.50 15.49
C ILE A 155 -5.45 -2.25 14.17
N PRO A 156 -6.59 -2.90 13.87
CA PRO A 156 -6.80 -3.55 12.59
C PRO A 156 -6.78 -2.51 11.47
N TYR A 157 -6.15 -2.84 10.36
CA TYR A 157 -6.19 -1.98 9.17
C TYR A 157 -6.75 -2.69 7.94
N THR A 158 -7.39 -1.90 7.08
CA THR A 158 -7.78 -2.31 5.73
C THR A 158 -6.85 -1.67 4.69
N GLY A 159 -6.89 -2.18 3.45
CA GLY A 159 -5.99 -1.74 2.38
C GLY A 159 -4.68 -2.53 2.32
N THR A 160 -3.77 -2.10 1.45
CA THR A 160 -2.50 -2.78 1.16
C THR A 160 -1.31 -1.90 1.55
N MET A 161 -0.43 -2.41 2.42
CA MET A 161 0.82 -1.74 2.76
C MET A 161 1.84 -1.90 1.61
N PRO A 162 2.29 -0.79 0.99
CA PRO A 162 3.41 -0.79 0.02
C PRO A 162 4.62 -1.55 0.58
N GLY A 163 5.26 -2.40 -0.24
CA GLY A 163 6.57 -2.96 0.06
C GLY A 163 6.53 -4.25 0.88
N THR A 164 5.37 -4.60 1.43
CA THR A 164 5.19 -5.79 2.28
C THR A 164 4.62 -7.01 1.55
N GLY A 165 4.43 -6.92 0.24
CA GLY A 165 4.42 -8.12 -0.59
C GLY A 165 5.68 -8.96 -0.27
N PRO A 166 5.63 -10.29 -0.29
CA PRO A 166 6.68 -11.17 0.22
C PRO A 166 7.94 -11.16 -0.66
N GLY A 167 8.75 -10.10 -0.63
CA GLY A 167 10.00 -9.98 -1.40
C GLY A 167 9.92 -10.53 -2.84
N PRO A 168 11.04 -10.93 -3.45
CA PRO A 168 11.05 -11.81 -4.61
C PRO A 168 10.83 -13.31 -4.23
N GLY A 169 10.13 -13.57 -3.11
CA GLY A 169 9.69 -14.91 -2.70
C GLY A 169 8.31 -15.25 -3.28
N PRO A 170 7.80 -16.46 -3.05
CA PRO A 170 6.47 -16.84 -3.53
C PRO A 170 5.43 -15.88 -2.95
N GLY A 171 4.79 -15.11 -3.85
CA GLY A 171 3.79 -14.06 -3.61
C GLY A 171 2.68 -14.39 -2.58
N PRO A 172 1.96 -13.37 -2.08
CA PRO A 172 0.86 -13.56 -1.14
C PRO A 172 -0.37 -14.03 -1.92
N GLY A 173 -0.74 -15.30 -1.78
CA GLY A 173 -1.91 -15.90 -2.45
C GLY A 173 -1.90 -15.80 -3.99
N PRO A 174 -2.86 -16.45 -4.66
CA PRO A 174 -2.90 -16.47 -6.13
C PRO A 174 -3.43 -15.17 -6.79
N GLN A 175 -3.99 -14.20 -6.07
CA GLN A 175 -4.75 -13.08 -6.69
C GLN A 175 -4.60 -11.69 -6.05
N THR A 176 -3.50 -11.39 -5.33
CA THR A 176 -3.27 -10.01 -4.86
C THR A 176 -2.50 -9.22 -5.93
N GLU A 177 -3.06 -8.10 -6.39
CA GLU A 177 -2.40 -7.19 -7.33
C GLU A 177 -1.20 -6.49 -6.67
N TYR A 178 -0.06 -6.45 -7.38
CA TYR A 178 1.08 -5.61 -7.02
C TYR A 178 2.00 -5.37 -8.21
N PHE A 179 2.70 -4.22 -8.21
CA PHE A 179 3.79 -3.92 -9.12
C PHE A 179 4.84 -3.08 -8.39
N ARG A 180 6.08 -3.56 -8.32
CA ARG A 180 7.12 -2.94 -7.51
C ARG A 180 8.53 -3.25 -8.01
N ALA A 181 9.48 -2.38 -7.69
CA ALA A 181 10.90 -2.60 -7.98
C ALA A 181 11.80 -1.73 -7.10
N LYS A 182 13.04 -2.15 -6.93
CA LYS A 182 14.09 -1.31 -6.37
C LYS A 182 14.66 -0.41 -7.47
N VAL A 183 14.41 0.90 -7.33
CA VAL A 183 14.87 1.94 -8.24
C VAL A 183 16.10 2.60 -7.62
N GLY A 184 17.28 2.29 -8.17
CA GLY A 184 18.55 2.61 -7.51
C GLY A 184 18.70 1.84 -6.20
N GLN A 185 18.62 2.54 -5.07
CA GLN A 185 18.69 1.91 -3.73
C GLN A 185 17.34 1.87 -3.00
N GLN A 186 16.30 2.49 -3.56
CA GLN A 186 15.01 2.63 -2.90
C GLN A 186 14.01 1.62 -3.47
N MET A 187 13.35 0.85 -2.60
CA MET A 187 12.20 0.05 -3.01
C MET A 187 11.01 0.98 -3.29
N VAL A 188 10.37 0.77 -4.44
CA VAL A 188 9.20 1.54 -4.89
C VAL A 188 8.08 0.58 -5.20
N ASP A 189 6.92 0.84 -4.61
CA ASP A 189 5.67 0.25 -5.05
C ASP A 189 4.95 1.24 -5.96
N PHE A 190 4.35 0.70 -7.01
CA PHE A 190 3.56 1.43 -7.98
C PHE A 190 2.09 1.11 -7.72
N PRO A 191 1.39 1.92 -6.89
CA PRO A 191 0.04 1.60 -6.43
C PRO A 191 -1.03 1.71 -7.53
N ASP A 192 -0.77 2.47 -8.58
CA ASP A 192 -1.67 2.60 -9.73
C ASP A 192 -1.14 1.73 -10.86
N VAL A 193 -1.76 0.57 -11.05
CA VAL A 193 -1.36 -0.45 -12.02
C VAL A 193 -2.39 -0.51 -13.13
N ILE A 194 -1.92 -0.48 -14.38
CA ILE A 194 -2.76 -0.60 -15.58
C ILE A 194 -2.18 -1.71 -16.44
N SER A 195 -3.02 -2.65 -16.87
CA SER A 195 -2.70 -3.59 -17.94
C SER A 195 -3.54 -3.29 -19.18
N LEU A 196 -2.95 -3.43 -20.36
CA LEU A 196 -3.66 -3.26 -21.62
C LEU A 196 -3.12 -4.25 -22.63
N SER A 197 -4.01 -5.09 -23.20
CA SER A 197 -3.66 -5.98 -24.30
C SER A 197 -4.32 -5.56 -25.61
N GLU A 198 -3.52 -5.10 -26.57
CA GLU A 198 -3.99 -4.71 -27.90
C GLU A 198 -2.96 -5.08 -28.97
N PHE A 199 -3.43 -5.44 -30.16
CA PHE A 199 -2.58 -5.78 -31.32
C PHE A 199 -1.47 -6.83 -31.05
N GLY A 200 -1.73 -7.78 -30.15
CA GLY A 200 -0.77 -8.84 -29.80
C GLY A 200 0.33 -8.40 -28.83
N ILE A 201 0.24 -7.18 -28.30
CA ILE A 201 1.14 -6.63 -27.28
C ILE A 201 0.39 -6.56 -25.95
N LEU A 202 1.10 -6.79 -24.86
CA LEU A 202 0.64 -6.54 -23.49
C LEU A 202 1.52 -5.46 -22.87
N SER A 203 0.92 -4.35 -22.47
CA SER A 203 1.57 -3.29 -21.70
C SER A 203 1.16 -3.40 -20.24
N LEU A 204 2.13 -3.44 -19.34
CA LEU A 204 1.92 -3.30 -17.90
C LEU A 204 2.55 -1.98 -17.46
N SER A 205 1.77 -1.11 -16.85
CA SER A 205 2.22 0.19 -16.35
C SER A 205 1.97 0.29 -14.86
N GLY A 206 2.94 0.83 -14.12
CA GLY A 206 2.83 1.15 -12.70
C GLY A 206 3.22 2.61 -12.45
N ASN A 207 2.37 3.37 -11.76
CA ASN A 207 2.61 4.77 -11.44
C ASN A 207 2.74 5.00 -9.93
N ALA A 208 3.68 5.86 -9.54
CA ALA A 208 3.87 6.39 -8.19
C ALA A 208 3.99 7.91 -8.27
N ILE A 209 3.38 8.65 -7.34
CA ILE A 209 3.27 10.12 -7.41
C ILE A 209 4.26 10.89 -6.54
N ASP A 210 4.91 10.24 -5.57
CA ASP A 210 5.87 10.89 -4.67
C ASP A 210 7.14 10.04 -4.42
N PRO A 211 8.26 10.35 -5.09
CA PRO A 211 8.35 11.25 -6.24
C PRO A 211 7.68 10.63 -7.48
N MET A 212 7.29 11.45 -8.45
CA MET A 212 6.64 10.98 -9.67
C MET A 212 7.52 9.99 -10.45
N ARG A 213 7.08 8.73 -10.54
CA ARG A 213 7.72 7.63 -11.26
C ARG A 213 6.68 6.84 -12.04
N SER A 214 6.99 6.47 -13.27
CA SER A 214 6.13 5.60 -14.08
C SER A 214 6.97 4.51 -14.72
N LEU A 215 6.72 3.25 -14.35
CA LEU A 215 7.43 2.07 -14.81
C LEU A 215 6.54 1.31 -15.79
N GLN A 216 7.09 0.92 -16.94
CA GLN A 216 6.38 0.18 -17.97
C GLN A 216 7.13 -1.09 -18.37
N LEU A 217 6.40 -2.18 -18.56
CA LEU A 217 6.85 -3.40 -19.23
C LEU A 217 5.99 -3.58 -20.49
N VAL A 218 6.63 -3.84 -21.63
CA VAL A 218 5.95 -4.13 -22.89
C VAL A 218 6.34 -5.54 -23.35
N LEU A 219 5.35 -6.41 -23.50
CA LEU A 219 5.48 -7.85 -23.68
C LEU A 219 4.67 -8.31 -24.89
N ASN A 220 4.89 -9.53 -25.38
CA ASN A 220 3.92 -10.18 -26.26
C ASN A 220 2.68 -10.57 -25.43
N ALA A 221 1.48 -10.37 -25.95
CA ALA A 221 0.23 -10.71 -25.22
C ALA A 221 0.16 -12.19 -24.84
N ASN A 222 0.65 -13.06 -25.72
CA ASN A 222 0.68 -14.51 -25.52
C ASN A 222 2.01 -15.00 -24.93
N ILE A 223 2.72 -14.16 -24.18
CA ILE A 223 3.99 -14.53 -23.55
C ILE A 223 3.77 -15.72 -22.60
N THR A 224 4.59 -16.76 -22.75
CA THR A 224 4.52 -17.98 -21.92
C THR A 224 5.41 -17.83 -20.69
N PRO A 225 5.25 -18.69 -19.66
CA PRO A 225 6.24 -18.78 -18.60
C PRO A 225 7.65 -19.04 -19.15
N GLY A 226 8.64 -18.35 -18.58
CA GLY A 226 10.02 -18.41 -19.04
C GLY A 226 10.83 -17.15 -18.72
N THR A 227 12.12 -17.20 -19.03
CA THR A 227 13.02 -16.05 -18.87
C THR A 227 13.35 -15.45 -20.23
N TYR A 228 13.21 -14.13 -20.31
CA TYR A 228 13.40 -13.32 -21.51
C TYR A 228 14.42 -12.23 -21.23
N SER A 229 15.23 -11.89 -22.24
CA SER A 229 16.12 -10.74 -22.15
C SER A 229 15.33 -9.45 -22.37
N LEU A 230 15.59 -8.44 -21.54
CA LEU A 230 15.10 -7.08 -21.75
C LEU A 230 16.16 -6.26 -22.50
N GLY A 231 15.72 -5.46 -23.46
CA GLY A 231 16.56 -4.59 -24.25
C GLY A 231 15.75 -3.84 -25.30
N PHE A 232 16.35 -3.61 -26.46
CA PHE A 232 15.65 -3.06 -27.62
C PHE A 232 14.73 -4.13 -28.25
N GLY A 233 13.42 -3.88 -28.28
CA GLY A 233 12.42 -4.76 -28.89
C GLY A 233 11.31 -5.17 -27.94
N VAL A 234 10.70 -6.33 -28.15
CA VAL A 234 9.70 -6.92 -27.25
C VAL A 234 10.22 -8.29 -26.79
N PRO A 235 10.36 -8.56 -25.48
CA PRO A 235 9.97 -7.69 -24.37
C PRO A 235 10.95 -6.54 -24.09
N THR A 236 10.44 -5.42 -23.60
CA THR A 236 11.23 -4.27 -23.13
C THR A 236 10.65 -3.68 -21.86
N ALA A 237 11.42 -2.80 -21.23
CA ALA A 237 11.06 -2.10 -20.02
C ALA A 237 11.54 -0.64 -20.09
N SER A 238 10.82 0.26 -19.43
CA SER A 238 11.25 1.64 -19.26
C SER A 238 10.73 2.24 -17.97
N ILE A 239 11.41 3.25 -17.46
CA ILE A 239 10.94 4.04 -16.31
C ILE A 239 11.12 5.52 -16.57
N ASN A 240 10.10 6.31 -16.27
CA ASN A 240 10.18 7.76 -16.14
C ASN A 240 10.43 8.13 -14.68
N ILE A 241 11.37 9.03 -14.43
CA ILE A 241 11.61 9.65 -13.12
C ILE A 241 11.57 11.16 -13.32
N GLY A 242 10.53 11.80 -12.79
CA GLY A 242 10.19 13.17 -13.19
C GLY A 242 9.97 13.25 -14.70
N THR A 243 10.79 14.02 -15.41
CA THR A 243 10.74 14.18 -16.87
C THR A 243 11.78 13.33 -17.62
N THR A 244 12.58 12.53 -16.91
CA THR A 244 13.66 11.76 -17.51
C THR A 244 13.23 10.33 -17.78
N LEU A 245 13.27 9.91 -19.05
CA LEU A 245 13.01 8.55 -19.50
C LEU A 245 14.29 7.71 -19.51
N TYR A 246 14.22 6.54 -18.90
CA TYR A 246 15.24 5.49 -18.96
C TYR A 246 14.65 4.26 -19.64
N THR A 247 15.26 3.79 -20.72
CA THR A 247 14.85 2.56 -21.43
C THR A 247 15.82 1.44 -21.13
N ALA A 248 15.32 0.21 -20.98
CA ALA A 248 16.15 -0.97 -20.77
C ALA A 248 17.14 -1.15 -21.93
N ASN A 249 18.43 -1.11 -21.60
CA ASN A 249 19.49 -1.50 -22.53
C ASN A 249 19.84 -2.99 -22.36
N THR A 250 19.88 -3.44 -21.10
CA THR A 250 20.08 -4.84 -20.73
C THR A 250 19.20 -5.19 -19.55
N GLY A 251 18.82 -6.45 -19.42
CA GLY A 251 18.06 -6.93 -18.28
C GLY A 251 17.46 -8.31 -18.53
N SER A 252 16.63 -8.73 -17.58
CA SER A 252 15.89 -9.97 -17.64
C SER A 252 14.48 -9.77 -17.09
N LEU A 253 13.53 -10.42 -17.75
CA LEU A 253 12.17 -10.62 -17.31
C LEU A 253 11.96 -12.13 -17.13
N THR A 254 11.47 -12.56 -15.98
CA THR A 254 10.99 -13.93 -15.78
C THR A 254 9.48 -13.91 -15.61
N VAL A 255 8.77 -14.46 -16.59
CA VAL A 255 7.33 -14.71 -16.50
C VAL A 255 7.14 -16.02 -15.76
N ILE A 256 6.46 -15.96 -14.62
CA ILE A 256 6.13 -17.13 -13.79
C ILE A 256 4.81 -17.74 -14.28
N SER A 257 3.81 -16.90 -14.55
CA SER A 257 2.52 -17.31 -15.09
C SER A 257 1.90 -16.22 -15.95
N ASN A 258 1.18 -16.62 -17.00
CA ASN A 258 0.28 -15.79 -17.81
C ASN A 258 -0.96 -16.63 -18.08
N ALA A 259 -1.87 -16.68 -17.11
CA ALA A 259 -3.01 -17.59 -17.12
C ALA A 259 -4.13 -17.05 -16.23
N ASN A 260 -5.36 -17.50 -16.48
CA ASN A 260 -6.54 -17.18 -15.66
C ASN A 260 -6.81 -15.67 -15.50
N GLY A 261 -6.48 -14.87 -16.52
CA GLY A 261 -6.65 -13.41 -16.47
C GLY A 261 -5.62 -12.69 -15.60
N TRP A 262 -4.48 -13.32 -15.28
CA TRP A 262 -3.41 -12.73 -14.48
C TRP A 262 -2.05 -13.01 -15.10
N ILE A 263 -1.14 -12.05 -14.95
CA ILE A 263 0.28 -12.23 -15.28
C ILE A 263 1.15 -11.96 -14.04
N LYS A 264 2.10 -12.86 -13.80
CA LYS A 264 3.01 -12.82 -12.65
C LYS A 264 4.44 -13.00 -13.13
N GLY A 265 5.35 -12.22 -12.56
CA GLY A 265 6.76 -12.32 -12.90
C GLY A 265 7.68 -11.48 -12.04
N THR A 266 8.96 -11.57 -12.38
CA THR A 266 10.04 -10.74 -11.83
C THR A 266 10.84 -10.11 -12.95
N PHE A 267 11.49 -8.99 -12.69
CA PHE A 267 12.33 -8.32 -13.67
C PHE A 267 13.49 -7.56 -13.02
N SER A 268 14.52 -7.31 -13.81
CA SER A 268 15.65 -6.46 -13.46
C SER A 268 16.24 -5.91 -14.75
N PHE A 269 16.56 -4.62 -14.81
CA PHE A 269 17.20 -4.02 -15.97
C PHE A 269 18.08 -2.83 -15.62
N ASN A 270 19.04 -2.55 -16.49
CA ASN A 270 19.78 -1.30 -16.49
C ASN A 270 19.14 -0.35 -17.52
N GLY A 271 18.55 0.72 -17.01
CA GLY A 271 17.91 1.77 -17.80
C GLY A 271 18.92 2.83 -18.22
N VAL A 272 18.88 3.23 -19.48
CA VAL A 272 19.75 4.28 -20.04
C VAL A 272 18.89 5.44 -20.54
N ASN A 273 19.31 6.67 -20.25
CA ASN A 273 18.70 7.86 -20.84
C ASN A 273 19.18 8.03 -22.29
N GLN A 274 18.28 7.98 -23.26
CA GLN A 274 18.64 8.06 -24.68
C GLN A 274 19.25 9.40 -25.09
N LEU A 275 18.94 10.48 -24.37
CA LEU A 275 19.50 11.82 -24.62
C LEU A 275 20.88 12.00 -23.97
N ASN A 276 21.21 11.18 -22.96
CA ASN A 276 22.52 11.16 -22.33
C ASN A 276 22.86 9.72 -21.89
N PRO A 277 23.47 8.91 -22.77
CA PRO A 277 23.72 7.49 -22.49
C PRO A 277 24.64 7.21 -21.30
N SER A 278 25.37 8.21 -20.79
CA SER A 278 26.16 8.08 -19.56
C SER A 278 25.29 8.13 -18.29
N ASN A 279 24.09 8.70 -18.37
CA ASN A 279 23.11 8.73 -17.30
C ASN A 279 22.31 7.42 -17.30
N THR A 280 22.60 6.57 -16.31
CA THR A 280 22.01 5.24 -16.18
C THR A 280 21.33 5.07 -14.83
N ILE A 281 20.40 4.12 -14.75
CA ILE A 281 19.75 3.73 -13.52
C ILE A 281 19.59 2.22 -13.43
N SER A 282 19.83 1.67 -12.24
CA SER A 282 19.63 0.24 -11.97
C SER A 282 18.23 0.02 -11.42
N ILE A 283 17.45 -0.84 -12.09
CA ILE A 283 16.15 -1.31 -11.62
C ILE A 283 16.30 -2.78 -11.27
N THR A 284 16.26 -3.11 -9.99
CA THR A 284 16.49 -4.48 -9.48
C THR A 284 15.31 -4.94 -8.66
N GLU A 285 15.27 -6.23 -8.31
CA GLU A 285 14.24 -6.81 -7.42
C GLU A 285 12.81 -6.49 -7.88
N GLY A 286 12.61 -6.32 -9.19
CA GLY A 286 11.32 -6.05 -9.78
C GLY A 286 10.41 -7.27 -9.67
N SER A 287 9.17 -7.07 -9.26
CA SER A 287 8.16 -8.12 -9.19
C SER A 287 6.77 -7.56 -9.46
N PHE A 288 5.93 -8.38 -10.07
CA PHE A 288 4.55 -8.01 -10.38
C PHE A 288 3.61 -9.22 -10.32
N ASN A 289 2.36 -8.96 -9.99
CA ASN A 289 1.21 -9.83 -10.17
C ASN A 289 0.05 -8.92 -10.56
N VAL A 290 -0.40 -8.97 -11.81
CA VAL A 290 -1.27 -7.95 -12.40
C VAL A 290 -2.45 -8.64 -13.09
N PRO A 291 -3.70 -8.22 -12.83
CA PRO A 291 -4.85 -8.68 -13.59
C PRO A 291 -4.75 -8.18 -15.02
N LEU A 292 -5.17 -9.00 -15.98
CA LEU A 292 -5.22 -8.65 -17.39
C LEU A 292 -6.60 -8.09 -17.72
N GLU A 293 -6.63 -6.85 -18.21
CA GLU A 293 -7.82 -6.18 -18.74
C GLU A 293 -7.91 -6.24 -20.27
#